data_AF-A0AAD5XX10-F1
#
_entry.id   AF-A0AAD5XX10-F1
#
_cell.length_a   1.000
_cell.length_b   1.000
_cell.length_c   1.000
_cell.angle_alpha   90.00
_cell.angle_beta   90.00
_cell.angle_gamma   90.00
#
_symmetry.space_group_name_H-M   'P 1'
#
loop_
_entity.id
_entity.type
_entity.pdbx_description
1 polymer ?
#
loop_
_entity_poly.entity_id
_entity_poly.type
_entity_poly.pdbx_seq_one_letter_code
_entity_poly.pdbx_strand_id
1 'polypeptide(L)'
;MTWITCYRLVHHLQQKSEETLPIHQSLIQIYNQLYTLKSCLSELNKWKVVLTERELIPYQMKLAKLDNKRVDGKFEVNGTIPEGQGELHGLLNECYEGLNQLKLRFIEKLEHEEEDDDDDF
;
A
#
# COMPACT_ATOMS: atom_id res chain seq x y z
N MET A 1 -15.16 14.91 29.47
CA MET A 1 -14.65 13.53 29.28
C MET A 1 -14.13 13.30 27.84
N THR A 2 -13.55 14.31 27.19
CA THR A 2 -13.15 14.24 25.75
C THR A 2 -11.65 14.45 25.51
N TRP A 3 -10.92 14.96 26.51
CA TRP A 3 -9.47 15.18 26.41
C TRP A 3 -8.63 13.90 26.50
N ILE A 4 -9.10 12.89 27.25
CA ILE A 4 -8.40 11.61 27.43
C ILE A 4 -8.34 10.83 26.11
N THR A 5 -9.36 10.97 25.26
CA THR A 5 -9.45 10.28 23.96
C THR A 5 -8.43 10.81 22.97
N CYS A 6 -8.25 12.13 22.89
CA CYS A 6 -7.25 12.75 22.02
C CYS A 6 -5.82 12.41 22.48
N TYR A 7 -5.56 12.45 23.79
CA TYR A 7 -4.26 12.05 24.33
C TYR A 7 -3.96 10.58 24.06
N ARG A 8 -4.93 9.67 24.26
CA ARG A 8 -4.78 8.26 23.92
C ARG A 8 -4.54 8.03 22.44
N LEU A 9 -5.24 8.75 21.55
CA LEU A 9 -5.01 8.66 20.10
C LEU A 9 -3.61 9.12 19.73
N VAL A 10 -3.16 10.27 20.25
CA VAL A 10 -1.81 10.79 19.98
C VAL A 10 -0.75 9.82 20.53
N HIS A 11 -0.90 9.34 21.77
CA HIS A 11 0.03 8.37 22.35
C HIS A 11 0.02 7.04 21.59
N HIS A 12 -1.14 6.57 21.14
CA HIS A 12 -1.24 5.32 20.39
C HIS A 12 -0.64 5.47 18.99
N LEU A 13 -0.80 6.63 18.34
CA LEU A 13 -0.14 6.96 17.08
C LEU A 13 1.37 7.11 17.25
N GLN A 14 1.83 7.73 18.34
CA GLN A 14 3.26 7.84 18.69
C GLN A 14 3.87 6.48 19.01
N GLN A 15 3.18 5.64 19.77
CA GLN A 15 3.63 4.29 20.10
C GLN A 15 3.70 3.40 18.86
N LYS A 16 2.74 3.53 17.93
CA LYS A 16 2.78 2.87 16.61
C LYS A 16 3.91 3.39 15.72
N SER A 17 4.35 4.64 15.92
CA SER A 17 5.53 5.20 15.25
C SER A 17 6.86 4.82 15.91
N GLU A 18 6.85 4.44 17.19
CA GLU A 18 8.01 3.91 17.92
C GLU A 18 8.17 2.39 17.74
N GLU A 19 7.10 1.66 17.42
CA GLU A 19 7.14 0.22 17.09
C GLU A 19 7.81 -0.09 15.74
N THR A 20 8.02 0.91 14.89
CA THR A 20 8.93 0.79 13.76
C THR A 20 10.34 0.63 14.29
N LEU A 21 10.87 -0.59 14.21
CA LEU A 21 12.31 -0.92 14.24
C LEU A 21 13.12 0.21 13.59
N PRO A 22 14.33 0.54 14.05
CA PRO A 22 15.05 1.72 13.59
C PRO A 22 15.27 1.68 12.06
N ILE A 23 14.34 2.25 11.31
CA ILE A 23 14.50 2.50 9.89
C ILE A 23 15.46 3.67 9.81
N HIS A 24 16.56 3.48 9.10
CA HIS A 24 17.54 4.54 8.93
C HIS A 24 16.85 5.80 8.39
N GLN A 25 17.23 7.00 8.87
CA GLN A 25 16.53 8.25 8.56
C GLN A 25 16.36 8.50 7.06
N SER A 26 17.31 8.04 6.25
CA SER A 26 17.27 8.14 4.79
C SER A 26 16.15 7.33 4.12
N LEU A 27 15.60 6.32 4.78
CA LEU A 27 14.55 5.44 4.29
C LEU A 27 13.15 5.79 4.80
N ILE A 28 13.05 6.61 5.85
CA ILE A 28 11.77 6.99 6.48
C ILE A 28 10.79 7.58 5.45
N GLN A 29 11.27 8.39 4.51
CA GLN A 29 10.40 8.98 3.49
C GLN A 29 9.77 7.91 2.58
N ILE A 30 10.52 6.87 2.21
CA ILE A 30 10.02 5.77 1.37
C ILE A 30 9.05 4.92 2.18
N TYR A 31 9.42 4.59 3.43
CA TYR A 31 8.57 3.85 4.36
C TYR A 31 7.21 4.52 4.53
N ASN A 32 7.17 5.81 4.86
CA ASN A 32 5.92 6.53 5.07
C ASN A 32 5.05 6.53 3.82
N GLN A 33 5.64 6.68 2.62
CA GLN A 33 4.87 6.65 1.37
C GLN A 33 4.29 5.25 1.08
N LEU A 34 5.05 4.19 1.34
CA LEU A 34 4.56 2.82 1.22
C LEU A 34 3.48 2.52 2.25
N TYR A 35 3.65 2.93 3.50
CA TYR A 35 2.68 2.71 4.56
C TYR A 35 1.35 3.43 4.28
N THR A 36 1.39 4.68 3.81
CA THR A 36 0.18 5.40 3.39
C THR A 36 -0.50 4.70 2.21
N LEU A 37 0.27 4.26 1.21
CA LEU A 37 -0.27 3.52 0.07
C LEU A 37 -0.92 2.20 0.51
N LYS A 38 -0.24 1.41 1.35
CA LYS A 38 -0.75 0.17 1.93
C LYS A 38 -2.06 0.41 2.67
N SER A 39 -2.13 1.45 3.48
CA SER A 39 -3.33 1.78 4.25
C SER A 39 -4.51 2.10 3.33
N CYS A 40 -4.27 2.91 2.29
CA CYS A 40 -5.28 3.24 1.29
C CYS A 40 -5.78 1.99 0.53
N LEU A 41 -4.86 1.16 0.03
CA LEU A 41 -5.21 -0.08 -0.67
C LEU A 41 -5.96 -1.06 0.24
N SER A 42 -5.56 -1.16 1.51
CA SER A 42 -6.24 -2.00 2.49
C SER A 42 -7.67 -1.51 2.76
N GLU A 43 -7.90 -0.20 2.83
CA GLU A 43 -9.25 0.35 3.00
C GLU A 43 -10.11 0.08 1.77
N LEU A 44 -9.61 0.33 0.56
CA LEU A 44 -10.32 0.02 -0.68
C LEU A 44 -10.72 -1.46 -0.75
N ASN A 45 -9.81 -2.35 -0.36
CA ASN A 45 -10.08 -3.78 -0.28
C ASN A 45 -11.13 -4.12 0.79
N LYS A 46 -11.03 -3.52 1.98
CA LYS A 46 -11.97 -3.74 3.08
C LYS A 46 -13.39 -3.34 2.70
N TRP A 47 -13.56 -2.22 2.00
CA TRP A 47 -14.86 -1.74 1.53
C TRP A 47 -15.31 -2.42 0.23
N LYS A 48 -14.54 -3.39 -0.29
CA LYS A 48 -14.82 -4.10 -1.54
C LYS A 48 -15.08 -3.15 -2.71
N VAL A 49 -14.34 -2.05 -2.78
CA VAL A 49 -14.44 -1.09 -3.88
C VAL A 49 -13.96 -1.76 -5.16
N VAL A 50 -14.76 -1.63 -6.22
CA VAL A 50 -14.35 -2.03 -7.57
C VAL A 50 -13.87 -0.78 -8.30
N LEU A 51 -12.60 -0.77 -8.69
CA LEU A 51 -11.99 0.33 -9.44
C LEU A 51 -11.87 -0.07 -10.90
N THR A 52 -12.13 0.86 -11.80
CA THR A 52 -11.85 0.69 -13.23
C THR A 52 -10.35 0.58 -13.48
N GLU A 53 -9.97 0.03 -14.63
CA GLU A 53 -8.57 -0.04 -15.05
C GLU A 53 -7.87 1.33 -14.97
N ARG A 54 -8.54 2.40 -15.43
CA ARG A 54 -8.00 3.77 -15.40
C ARG A 54 -7.77 4.29 -13.97
N GLU A 55 -8.65 3.94 -13.04
CA GLU A 55 -8.54 4.32 -11.63
C GLU A 55 -7.44 3.53 -10.89
N LEU A 56 -7.09 2.34 -11.38
CA LEU A 56 -5.98 1.53 -10.82
C LEU A 56 -4.60 2.04 -11.23
N ILE A 57 -4.46 2.65 -12.42
CA ILE A 57 -3.20 3.20 -12.95
C ILE A 57 -2.44 4.09 -11.95
N PRO A 58 -3.04 5.10 -11.29
CA PRO A 58 -2.30 5.97 -10.37
C PRO A 58 -1.66 5.21 -9.20
N TYR A 59 -2.32 4.18 -8.67
CA TYR A 59 -1.77 3.34 -7.61
C TYR A 59 -0.63 2.47 -8.12
N GLN A 60 -0.77 1.89 -9.31
CA GLN A 60 0.29 1.11 -9.97
C GLN A 60 1.54 1.97 -10.23
N MET A 61 1.34 3.16 -10.79
CA MET A 61 2.43 4.10 -11.07
C MET A 61 3.12 4.56 -9.78
N LYS A 62 2.35 4.83 -8.72
CA LYS A 62 2.91 5.23 -7.43
C LYS A 62 3.75 4.11 -6.81
N LEU A 63 3.26 2.86 -6.85
CA LEU A 63 3.98 1.70 -6.34
C LEU A 63 5.26 1.43 -7.15
N ALA A 64 5.15 1.41 -8.48
CA ALA A 64 6.29 1.23 -9.38
C ALA A 64 7.35 2.33 -9.18
N LYS A 65 6.93 3.59 -9.00
CA LYS A 65 7.85 4.70 -8.69
C LYS A 65 8.59 4.51 -7.37
N LEU A 66 7.97 3.90 -6.37
CA LEU A 66 8.61 3.58 -5.09
C LEU A 66 9.57 2.41 -5.22
N ASP A 67 9.16 1.35 -5.91
CA ASP A 67 9.97 0.15 -6.14
C ASP A 67 11.21 0.44 -7.00
N ASN A 68 11.08 1.30 -8.01
CA ASN A 68 12.17 1.77 -8.87
C ASN A 68 13.25 2.58 -8.14
N LYS A 69 13.08 2.89 -6.85
CA LYS A 69 14.16 3.43 -6.02
C LYS A 69 15.17 2.37 -5.58
N ARG A 70 14.87 1.10 -5.83
CA ARG A 70 15.77 -0.01 -5.51
C ARG A 70 16.79 -0.20 -6.62
N VAL A 71 18.01 -0.54 -6.22
CA VAL A 71 19.10 -0.99 -7.09
C VAL A 71 19.41 -2.42 -6.67
N ASP A 72 19.39 -3.35 -7.63
CA ASP A 72 19.56 -4.79 -7.38
C ASP A 72 18.67 -5.34 -6.26
N GLY A 73 17.42 -4.87 -6.22
CA GLY A 73 16.43 -5.29 -5.23
C GLY A 73 16.62 -4.69 -3.83
N LYS A 74 17.50 -3.72 -3.64
CA LYS A 74 17.75 -3.07 -2.33
C LYS A 74 17.61 -1.56 -2.42
N PHE A 75 17.14 -0.94 -1.34
CA PHE A 75 17.12 0.52 -1.24
C PHE A 75 18.51 1.01 -0.85
N GLU A 76 19.24 1.52 -1.83
CA GLU A 76 20.57 2.08 -1.63
C GLU A 76 20.50 3.58 -1.38
N VAL A 77 21.34 4.08 -0.46
CA VAL A 77 21.53 5.50 -0.21
C VAL A 77 23.01 5.79 -0.20
N ASN A 78 23.48 6.62 -1.13
CA ASN A 78 24.88 7.07 -1.24
C ASN A 78 25.89 5.90 -1.26
N GLY A 79 25.65 4.81 -2.00
CA GLY A 79 26.59 3.68 -2.05
C GLY A 79 26.42 2.65 -0.93
N THR A 80 25.45 2.83 -0.02
CA THR A 80 25.28 1.98 1.17
C THR A 80 23.87 1.42 1.28
N ILE A 81 23.74 0.25 1.90
CA ILE A 81 22.45 -0.40 2.17
C ILE A 81 22.08 -0.14 3.64
N PRO A 82 21.23 0.85 3.93
CA PRO A 82 20.77 1.16 5.28
C PRO A 82 19.88 0.07 5.88
N GLU A 83 19.76 0.06 7.22
CA GLU A 83 18.84 -0.78 7.99
C GLU A 83 17.35 -0.47 7.69
N GLY A 84 16.50 -1.49 7.85
CA GLY A 84 15.05 -1.38 7.55
C GLY A 84 14.63 -1.91 6.17
N GLN A 85 15.52 -2.61 5.45
CA GLN A 85 15.20 -3.21 4.13
C GLN A 85 14.04 -4.23 4.21
N GLY A 86 14.02 -5.05 5.27
CA GLY A 86 12.98 -6.06 5.47
C GLY A 86 11.59 -5.44 5.60
N GLU A 87 11.47 -4.37 6.39
CA GLU A 87 10.22 -3.62 6.56
C GLU A 87 9.73 -3.01 5.24
N LEU A 88 10.63 -2.36 4.49
CA LEU A 88 10.27 -1.81 3.18
C LEU A 88 9.87 -2.89 2.18
N HIS A 89 10.54 -4.05 2.20
CA HIS A 89 10.19 -5.18 1.34
C HIS A 89 8.82 -5.77 1.70
N GLY A 90 8.54 -5.93 3.00
CA GLY A 90 7.22 -6.36 3.49
C GLY A 90 6.13 -5.40 3.04
N LEU A 91 6.31 -4.09 3.24
CA LEU A 91 5.34 -3.09 2.80
C LEU A 91 5.13 -3.08 1.28
N LEU A 92 6.20 -3.23 0.48
CA LEU A 92 6.08 -3.35 -0.97
C LEU A 92 5.23 -4.56 -1.35
N ASN A 93 5.51 -5.72 -0.75
CA ASN A 93 4.75 -6.94 -1.01
C ASN A 93 3.27 -6.78 -0.66
N GLU A 94 2.96 -6.24 0.53
CA GLU A 94 1.58 -5.95 0.94
C GLU A 94 0.86 -4.98 -0.01
N CYS A 95 1.57 -3.97 -0.55
CA CYS A 95 1.01 -3.07 -1.54
C CYS A 95 0.71 -3.79 -2.86
N TYR A 96 1.62 -4.64 -3.35
CA TYR A 96 1.38 -5.41 -4.57
C TYR A 96 0.22 -6.39 -4.42
N GLU A 97 0.15 -7.09 -3.29
CA GLU A 97 -0.97 -7.98 -2.96
C GLU A 97 -2.30 -7.22 -2.93
N GLY A 98 -2.36 -6.10 -2.20
CA GLY A 98 -3.56 -5.28 -2.11
C GLY A 98 -4.00 -4.74 -3.49
N LEU A 99 -3.06 -4.36 -4.34
CA LEU A 99 -3.35 -3.87 -5.68
C LEU A 99 -3.84 -5.00 -6.61
N ASN A 100 -3.26 -6.19 -6.51
CA ASN A 100 -3.69 -7.36 -7.27
C ASN A 100 -5.09 -7.80 -6.87
N GLN A 101 -5.44 -7.74 -5.59
CA GLN A 101 -6.81 -8.03 -5.13
C GLN A 101 -7.84 -7.08 -5.76
N LEU A 102 -7.52 -5.78 -5.86
CA LEU A 102 -8.42 -4.81 -6.50
C LEU A 102 -8.57 -5.08 -8.01
N LYS A 103 -7.49 -5.49 -8.69
CA LYS A 103 -7.53 -5.91 -10.09
C LYS A 103 -8.41 -7.13 -10.31
N LEU A 104 -8.26 -8.15 -9.47
CA LEU A 104 -9.06 -9.38 -9.58
C LEU A 104 -10.55 -9.06 -9.45
N ARG A 105 -10.95 -8.22 -8.49
CA ARG A 105 -12.36 -7.81 -8.37
C ARG A 105 -12.90 -7.05 -9.57
N PHE A 106 -12.06 -6.26 -10.23
CA PHE A 106 -12.46 -5.59 -11.47
C PHE A 106 -12.72 -6.60 -12.58
N ILE A 107 -11.85 -7.61 -12.72
CA ILE A 107 -12.01 -8.70 -13.71
C ILE A 107 -13.27 -9.52 -13.41
N GLU A 108 -13.46 -9.96 -12.16
CA GLU A 108 -14.64 -10.71 -11.73
C GLU A 108 -15.94 -9.95 -12.05
N LYS A 109 -15.95 -8.63 -11.89
CA LYS A 109 -17.11 -7.80 -12.24
C LYS A 109 -17.38 -7.79 -13.74
N LEU A 110 -16.35 -7.71 -14.58
CA LEU A 110 -16.50 -7.73 -16.04
C LEU A 110 -17.01 -9.07 -16.53
N GLU A 111 -16.46 -10.18 -16.01
CA GLU A 111 -16.89 -11.54 -16.37
C GLU A 111 -18.38 -11.76 -16.08
N HIS A 112 -18.88 -11.27 -14.94
CA HIS A 112 -20.30 -11.32 -14.61
C HIS A 112 -21.19 -10.46 -15.52
N GLU A 113 -20.71 -9.29 -15.96
CA GLU A 113 -21.46 -8.44 -16.89
C GLU A 113 -21.56 -9.07 -18.29
N GLU A 114 -20.54 -9.82 -18.73
CA GLU A 114 -20.55 -10.53 -20.01
C GLU A 114 -21.50 -11.75 -20.01
N GLU A 115 -21.58 -12.49 -18.89
CA GLU A 115 -22.47 -13.65 -18.76
C GLU A 115 -23.97 -13.27 -18.78
N ASP A 116 -24.34 -12.13 -18.19
CA ASP A 116 -25.73 -11.65 -18.13
C ASP A 116 -26.27 -11.19 -19.51
N ASP A 117 -25.40 -10.79 -20.44
CA ASP A 117 -25.77 -10.30 -21.78
C ASP A 117 -26.08 -11.44 -22.79
N ASP A 118 -25.60 -12.67 -22.55
CA ASP A 118 -25.77 -13.83 -23.45
C ASP A 118 -27.12 -14.57 -23.27
N ASP A 119 -27.84 -14.33 -22.16
CA ASP A 119 -29.10 -15.02 -21.82
C ASP A 119 -30.36 -14.38 -22.45
N ASP A 120 -30.23 -13.32 -23.25
CA ASP A 120 -31.34 -12.52 -23.81
C ASP A 120 -31.76 -12.90 -25.26
N PHE A 121 -31.42 -14.11 -25.75
CA PHE A 121 -31.77 -14.59 -27.12
C PHE A 121 -32.75 -15.78 -27.16
#